data_AF-A0AA37P5X0-F1
#
_entry.id   AF-A0AA37P5X0-F1
#
_cell.length_a   1.000
_cell.length_b   1.000
_cell.length_c   1.000
_cell.angle_alpha   90.00
_cell.angle_beta   90.00
_cell.angle_gamma   90.00
#
_symmetry.space_group_name_H-M   'P 1'
#
loop_
_entity.id
_entity.type
_entity.pdbx_description
1 polymer ?
#
loop_
_entity_poly.entity_id
_entity_poly.type
_entity_poly.pdbx_seq_one_letter_code
_entity_poly.pdbx_strand_id
1 'polypeptide(L)' 'MSLTPDWVREGRHPTLLNMPQWGFQIPSVEILPLPADAYEVRQVQTDWFEVREREGGRLIWSGIGPVSVEVSRAPF' A
#
# COMPACT_ATOMS: atom_id res chain seq x y z
N MET A 1 -20.52 17.53 8.95
CA MET A 1 -19.31 18.16 8.37
C MET A 1 -18.46 17.05 7.78
N SER A 2 -18.51 16.86 6.46
CA SER A 2 -17.66 15.88 5.78
C SER A 2 -16.32 16.53 5.48
N LEU A 3 -15.26 16.05 6.13
CA LEU A 3 -13.89 16.40 5.78
C LEU A 3 -13.50 15.50 4.62
N THR A 4 -13.62 16.01 3.40
CA THR A 4 -13.07 15.33 2.24
C THR A 4 -11.55 15.25 2.43
N PRO A 5 -10.94 14.05 2.39
CA PRO A 5 -9.49 13.90 2.55
C PRO A 5 -8.72 14.77 1.55
N ASP A 6 -7.57 15.32 1.94
CA ASP A 6 -6.82 16.28 1.12
C ASP A 6 -6.45 15.74 -0.26
N TRP A 7 -6.23 14.43 -0.39
CA TRP A 7 -5.97 13.78 -1.67
C TRP A 7 -7.15 13.88 -2.65
N VAL A 8 -8.40 13.85 -2.17
CA VAL A 8 -9.60 14.09 -3.00
C VAL A 8 -9.65 15.52 -3.50
N ARG A 9 -9.19 16.50 -2.70
CA ARG A 9 -9.23 17.92 -3.05
C ARG A 9 -8.16 18.30 -4.08
N GLU A 10 -7.04 17.58 -4.09
CA GLU A 10 -5.91 17.80 -4.99
C GLU A 10 -5.99 16.99 -6.30
N GLY A 11 -7.03 16.18 -6.50
CA GLY A 11 -7.11 15.26 -7.64
C GLY A 11 -6.04 14.16 -7.60
N ARG A 12 -5.49 13.87 -6.41
CA ARG A 12 -4.51 12.80 -6.20
C ARG A 12 -5.24 11.55 -5.72
N HIS A 13 -5.03 10.45 -6.41
CA HIS A 13 -5.52 9.16 -5.95
C HIS A 13 -4.58 8.62 -4.86
N PRO A 14 -5.12 7.99 -3.80
CA PRO A 14 -4.29 7.48 -2.73
C PRO A 14 -3.47 6.27 -3.21
N THR A 15 -2.30 6.11 -2.61
CA THR A 15 -1.49 4.89 -2.74
C THR A 15 -2.11 3.80 -1.87
N LEU A 16 -2.26 2.61 -2.43
CA LEU A 16 -2.79 1.44 -1.76
C LEU A 16 -1.69 0.38 -1.61
N LEU A 17 -1.63 -0.24 -0.43
CA LEU A 17 -0.93 -1.49 -0.18
C LEU A 17 -1.95 -2.62 -0.22
N ASN A 18 -1.92 -3.43 -1.28
CA ASN A 18 -2.74 -4.64 -1.37
C ASN A 18 -1.95 -5.84 -0.86
N MET A 19 -2.46 -6.43 0.21
CA MET A 19 -1.95 -7.63 0.87
C MET A 19 -2.78 -8.85 0.46
N PRO A 20 -2.25 -10.06 0.63
CA PRO A 20 -3.04 -11.27 0.46
C PRO A 20 -4.07 -11.42 1.57
N GLN A 21 -5.25 -11.91 1.21
CA GLN A 21 -6.34 -12.17 2.14
C GLN A 21 -6.16 -13.54 2.81
N TRP A 22 -5.91 -13.56 4.11
CA TRP A 22 -5.83 -14.79 4.90
C TRP A 22 -7.07 -14.92 5.81
N GLY A 23 -8.11 -15.59 5.32
CA GLY A 23 -9.30 -15.94 6.13
C GLY A 23 -10.25 -14.77 6.45
N PHE A 24 -10.92 -14.85 7.60
CA PHE A 24 -12.09 -14.03 7.99
C PHE A 24 -11.80 -12.61 8.50
N GLN A 25 -10.57 -12.09 8.44
CA GLN A 25 -10.25 -10.77 8.98
C GLN A 25 -9.92 -9.75 7.88
N ILE A 26 -10.70 -8.65 7.89
CA ILE A 26 -10.47 -7.23 7.52
C ILE A 26 -9.73 -6.96 6.17
N PRO A 27 -10.18 -5.95 5.38
CA PRO A 27 -9.69 -5.70 4.02
C PRO A 27 -8.18 -5.80 3.89
N SER A 28 -7.76 -6.55 2.89
CA SER A 28 -6.36 -6.78 2.54
C SER A 28 -5.79 -5.57 1.80
N VAL A 29 -6.22 -4.36 2.16
CA VAL A 29 -5.87 -3.10 1.50
C VAL A 29 -5.70 -2.01 2.56
N GLU A 30 -4.52 -1.38 2.58
CA GLU A 30 -4.22 -0.22 3.43
C GLU A 30 -3.89 1.00 2.56
N ILE A 31 -4.24 2.20 3.03
CA ILE A 31 -3.83 3.45 2.39
C ILE A 31 -2.45 3.83 2.90
N LEU A 32 -1.51 4.05 1.98
CA LEU A 32 -0.16 4.50 2.30
C LEU A 32 -0.05 6.04 2.21
N PRO A 33 0.76 6.66 3.08
CA PRO A 33 0.88 8.12 3.15
C PRO A 33 1.75 8.74 2.05
N LEU A 34 2.64 7.96 1.40
CA LEU A 34 3.52 8.46 0.34
C LEU A 34 3.02 8.04 -1.06
N PRO A 35 3.53 8.68 -2.12
CA PRO A 35 3.33 8.21 -3.49
C PRO A 35 3.80 6.76 -3.71
N ALA A 36 3.18 6.04 -4.63
CA ALA A 36 3.46 4.62 -4.89
C ALA A 36 4.93 4.35 -5.27
N ASP A 37 5.56 5.27 -6.02
CA ASP A 37 6.95 5.19 -6.44
C ASP A 37 7.95 5.38 -5.29
N ALA A 38 7.53 5.94 -4.16
CA ALA A 38 8.32 6.03 -2.93
C ALA A 38 8.48 4.68 -2.21
N TYR A 39 7.77 3.64 -2.65
CA TYR A 39 7.85 2.30 -2.08
C TYR A 39 8.52 1.31 -3.03
N GLU A 40 9.06 0.26 -2.43
CA GLU A 40 9.65 -0.87 -3.12
C GLU A 40 9.09 -2.17 -2.55
N VAL A 41 8.63 -3.03 -3.44
CA VAL A 41 8.26 -4.41 -3.13
C VAL A 41 9.42 -5.31 -3.52
N ARG A 42 9.95 -6.07 -2.55
CA ARG A 42 11.02 -7.05 -2.79
C ARG A 42 10.58 -8.43 -2.33
N GLN A 43 10.84 -9.45 -3.14
CA GLN A 43 10.79 -10.83 -2.67
C GLN A 43 12.13 -11.16 -2.01
N VAL A 44 12.12 -11.56 -0.74
CA VAL A 44 13.35 -11.86 0.03
C VAL A 44 13.54 -13.35 0.32
N GLN A 45 12.47 -14.15 0.20
CA GLN A 45 12.50 -15.61 0.16
C GLN A 45 11.40 -16.13 -0.76
N THR A 46 11.38 -17.44 -1.01
CA THR A 46 10.22 -18.11 -1.62
C THR A 46 8.93 -17.69 -0.90
N ASP A 47 7.98 -17.17 -1.69
CA ASP A 47 6.66 -16.67 -1.27
C ASP A 47 6.65 -15.54 -0.23
N TRP A 48 7.79 -15.00 0.19
CA TRP A 48 7.87 -13.98 1.22
C TRP A 48 8.38 -12.65 0.68
N PHE A 49 7.61 -11.60 0.94
CA PHE A 49 7.79 -10.28 0.37
C PHE A 49 7.91 -9.23 1.46
N GLU A 50 8.62 -8.16 1.15
CA GLU A 50 8.75 -6.97 1.99
C GLU A 50 8.38 -5.73 1.18
N VAL A 51 7.67 -4.81 1.83
CA VAL A 51 7.39 -3.47 1.32
C VAL A 51 8.17 -2.48 2.17
N ARG A 52 9.06 -1.71 1.53
CA ARG A 52 9.87 -0.69 2.18
C ARG A 52 9.69 0.67 1.53
N GLU A 53 9.89 1.73 2.30
CA GLU A 53 10.17 3.06 1.74
C GLU A 53 11.54 3.01 1.04
N ARG A 54 11.61 3.51 -0.19
CA ARG A 54 12.87 3.62 -0.95
C ARG A 54 13.83 4.56 -0.27
N GLU A 55 13.32 5.69 0.20
CA GLU A 55 14.08 6.63 1.01
C GLU A 55 14.06 6.17 2.47
N GLY A 56 15.23 6.09 3.10
CA GLY A 56 15.35 5.68 4.51
C GLY A 56 15.15 4.19 4.80
N GLY A 57 14.59 3.39 3.88
CA GLY A 57 14.53 1.94 4.00
C GLY A 57 13.56 1.42 5.07
N ARG A 58 12.61 2.24 5.53
CA ARG A 58 11.65 1.85 6.57
C ARG A 58 10.81 0.67 6.10
N LEU A 59 10.75 -0.39 6.91
CA LEU A 59 9.88 -1.54 6.66
C LEU A 59 8.43 -1.18 6.95
N ILE A 60 7.57 -1.30 5.95
CA ILE A 60 6.13 -1.04 6.04
C ILE A 60 5.37 -2.35 6.23
N TRP A 61 5.76 -3.40 5.51
CA TRP A 61 5.12 -4.70 5.58
C TRP A 61 6.11 -5.83 5.27
N SER A 62 5.92 -7.01 5.88
CA SER A 62 6.69 -8.23 5.63
C SER A 62 5.81 -9.45 5.86
N GLY A 63 5.74 -10.37 4.90
CA GLY A 63 4.89 -11.54 5.01
C GLY A 63 4.78 -12.38 3.74
N ILE A 64 3.95 -13.41 3.80
CA ILE A 64 3.64 -14.27 2.65
C ILE A 64 2.82 -13.47 1.65
N GLY A 65 3.28 -13.43 0.38
CA GLY A 65 2.68 -12.70 -0.74
C GLY A 65 1.76 -13.54 -1.63
N PRO A 66 1.34 -13.00 -2.79
CA PRO A 66 1.82 -11.76 -3.40
C PRO A 66 1.26 -10.49 -2.74
N VAL A 67 2.03 -9.40 -2.80
CA VAL A 67 1.68 -8.05 -2.30
C VAL A 67 1.92 -7.02 -3.42
N SER A 68 1.16 -5.93 -3.45
CA SER A 68 1.38 -4.83 -4.40
C SER A 68 1.22 -3.45 -3.76
N VAL A 69 1.94 -2.47 -4.33
CA VAL A 69 1.74 -1.05 -4.03
C VAL A 69 1.30 -0.36 -5.32
N GLU A 70 0.14 0.28 -5.33
CA GLU A 70 -0.42 0.90 -6.53
C GLU A 70 -1.17 2.19 -6.22
N VAL A 71 -1.25 3.08 -7.20
CA VAL A 71 -2.15 4.24 -7.13
C VAL A 71 -3.56 3.75 -7.40
N SER A 72 -4.51 4.05 -6.51
CA SER A 72 -5.90 3.68 -6.71
C SER A 72 -6.43 4.22 -8.04
N ARG A 73 -7.09 3.36 -8.81
CA ARG A 73 -7.76 3.75 -10.06
C ARG A 73 -9.18 4.24 -9.86
N ALA A 74 -9.76 4.00 -8.68
CA ALA A 74 -11.10 4.43 -8.35
C ALA A 74 -11.06 5.84 -7.73
N PRO A 75 -11.97 6.75 -8.12
CA PRO A 75 -12.37 7.84 -7.24
C PRO A 75 -13.09 7.21 -6.04
N PHE A 76 -12.69 7.60 -4.84
CA PHE A 76 -13.34 7.20 -3.59
C PHE A 76 -14.37 8.25 -3.17
#